data_AF-A0A0X3P9A4-F1
#
_entry.id   AF-A0A0X3P9A4-F1
#
_cell.length_a   1.000
_cell.length_b   1.000
_cell.length_c   1.000
_cell.angle_alpha   90.00
_cell.angle_beta   90.00
_cell.angle_gamma   90.00
#
_symmetry.space_group_name_H-M   'P 1'
#
loop_
_entity.id
_entity.type
_entity.pdbx_description
1 polymer ?
#
loop_
_entity_poly.entity_id
_entity_poly.type
_entity_poly.pdbx_seq_one_letter_code
_entity_poly.pdbx_strand_id
1 'polypeptide(L)'
;MRNIAGTEKRLAARRLKRKDEKRRRRERDALITRESVKAGKYVPKRTVVRHSRERMIENLMNAPKICIDCSFESLMSPKERSKFAQQFCRAYGANKSSPEPFSLHLTNFSMESALGVCCRQKCSGFENYKGASLAAANDIAIESARLPLEKFGPQGWGAANKTKSSALPINIVLSILLSYRQHKDWRKAFETNLPRRFQR
;
A
#
# COMPACT_ATOMS: atom_id res chain seq x y z
N MET A 1 -34.54 8.54 14.14
CA MET A 1 -33.73 8.16 15.33
C MET A 1 -32.69 7.12 14.92
N ARG A 2 -31.39 7.31 15.21
CA ARG A 2 -30.35 6.31 14.85
C ARG A 2 -30.46 5.12 15.80
N ASN A 3 -30.44 3.90 15.28
CA ASN A 3 -30.52 2.66 16.08
C ASN A 3 -29.18 2.41 16.82
N ILE A 4 -29.04 3.03 17.99
CA ILE A 4 -27.83 3.00 18.83
C ILE A 4 -27.57 1.58 19.38
N ALA A 5 -28.62 0.89 19.83
CA ALA A 5 -28.51 -0.47 20.37
C ALA A 5 -28.02 -1.49 19.32
N GLY A 6 -28.46 -1.36 18.06
CA GLY A 6 -27.98 -2.18 16.95
C GLY A 6 -26.51 -1.92 16.62
N THR A 7 -26.03 -0.67 16.74
CA THR A 7 -24.63 -0.34 16.54
C THR A 7 -23.72 -0.89 17.63
N GLU A 8 -24.14 -0.86 18.89
CA GLU A 8 -23.37 -1.40 20.02
C GLU A 8 -23.25 -2.91 19.97
N LYS A 9 -24.34 -3.64 19.72
CA LYS A 9 -24.31 -5.10 19.51
C LYS A 9 -23.36 -5.47 18.35
N ARG A 10 -23.39 -4.73 17.25
CA ARG A 10 -22.51 -4.95 16.09
C ARG A 10 -21.04 -4.65 16.41
N LEU A 11 -20.76 -3.64 17.24
CA LEU A 11 -19.41 -3.32 17.72
C LEU A 11 -18.89 -4.40 18.66
N ALA A 12 -19.70 -4.87 19.61
CA ALA A 12 -19.35 -5.95 20.54
C ALA A 12 -19.05 -7.27 19.79
N ALA A 13 -19.91 -7.67 18.85
CA ALA A 13 -19.68 -8.83 17.99
C ALA A 13 -18.39 -8.73 17.18
N ARG A 14 -18.08 -7.54 16.61
CA ARG A 14 -16.81 -7.29 15.92
C ARG A 14 -15.59 -7.39 16.85
N ARG A 15 -15.69 -6.91 18.09
CA ARG A 15 -14.61 -7.03 19.09
C ARG A 15 -14.35 -8.49 19.45
N LEU A 16 -15.41 -9.27 19.69
CA LEU A 16 -15.29 -10.70 20.01
C LEU A 16 -14.67 -11.49 18.86
N LYS A 17 -15.14 -11.26 17.62
CA LYS A 17 -14.58 -11.89 16.42
C LYS A 17 -13.09 -11.57 16.22
N ARG A 18 -12.69 -10.31 16.45
CA ARG A 18 -11.27 -9.90 16.41
C ARG A 18 -10.42 -10.59 17.49
N LYS A 19 -10.99 -10.81 18.69
CA LYS A 19 -10.28 -11.50 19.79
C LYS A 19 -10.05 -12.96 19.45
N ASP A 20 -11.07 -13.65 18.94
CA ASP A 20 -10.95 -15.06 18.53
C ASP A 20 -9.98 -15.23 17.34
N GLU A 21 -10.07 -14.36 16.33
CA GLU A 21 -9.13 -14.38 15.19
C GLU A 21 -7.68 -14.14 15.63
N LYS A 22 -7.46 -13.23 16.60
CA LYS A 22 -6.13 -13.00 17.18
C LYS A 22 -5.62 -14.22 17.94
N ARG A 23 -6.50 -14.94 18.66
CA ARG A 23 -6.16 -16.19 19.36
C ARG A 23 -5.76 -17.28 18.37
N ARG A 24 -6.61 -17.56 17.38
CA ARG A 24 -6.35 -18.57 16.33
C ARG A 24 -5.05 -18.28 15.57
N ARG A 25 -4.77 -17.00 15.28
CA ARG A 25 -3.51 -16.60 14.64
C ARG A 25 -2.29 -16.92 15.51
N ARG A 26 -2.35 -16.64 16.82
CA ARG A 26 -1.26 -16.96 17.76
C ARG A 26 -1.02 -18.45 17.87
N GLU A 27 -2.08 -19.25 17.97
CA GLU A 27 -1.99 -20.72 18.00
C GLU A 27 -1.34 -21.26 16.72
N ARG A 28 -1.77 -20.77 15.55
CA ARG A 28 -1.16 -21.12 14.26
C ARG A 28 0.32 -20.72 14.19
N ASP A 29 0.65 -19.47 14.54
CA ASP A 29 2.03 -18.97 14.49
C ASP A 29 2.94 -19.77 15.44
N ALA A 30 2.43 -20.18 16.61
CA ALA A 30 3.14 -21.03 17.55
C ALA A 30 3.37 -22.45 17.00
N LEU A 31 2.37 -23.04 16.33
CA LEU A 31 2.51 -24.35 15.69
C LEU A 31 3.55 -24.31 14.57
N ILE A 32 3.46 -23.34 13.65
CA ILE A 32 4.44 -23.13 12.57
C ILE A 32 5.85 -22.98 13.14
N THR A 33 5.99 -22.22 14.24
CA THR A 33 7.27 -22.03 14.91
C THR A 33 7.81 -23.36 15.45
N ARG A 34 6.99 -24.14 16.17
CA ARG A 34 7.39 -25.45 16.71
C ARG A 34 7.80 -26.43 15.61
N GLU A 35 7.03 -26.50 14.52
CA GLU A 35 7.34 -27.35 13.37
C GLU A 35 8.64 -26.92 12.69
N SER A 36 8.86 -25.61 12.53
CA SER A 36 10.10 -25.08 11.96
C SER A 36 11.32 -25.39 12.83
N VAL A 37 11.18 -25.34 14.16
CA VAL A 37 12.24 -25.74 15.11
C VAL A 37 12.53 -27.23 14.97
N LYS A 38 11.50 -28.07 14.97
CA LYS A 38 11.65 -29.54 14.82
C LYS A 38 12.31 -29.91 13.50
N ALA A 39 12.01 -29.20 12.42
CA ALA A 39 12.60 -29.40 11.10
C ALA A 39 13.98 -28.74 10.91
N GLY A 40 14.55 -28.09 11.94
CA GLY A 40 15.83 -27.39 11.85
C GLY A 40 15.81 -26.13 10.96
N LYS A 41 14.63 -25.63 10.59
CA LYS A 41 14.42 -24.48 9.68
C LYS A 41 14.03 -23.20 10.42
N TYR A 42 14.06 -23.19 11.74
CA TYR A 42 13.67 -22.02 12.53
C TYR A 42 14.64 -20.86 12.35
N VAL A 43 14.10 -19.70 11.96
CA VAL A 43 14.85 -18.45 11.88
C VAL A 43 14.38 -17.51 12.99
N PRO A 44 15.27 -17.06 13.90
CA PRO A 44 14.91 -16.13 14.95
C PRO A 44 14.28 -14.86 14.40
N LYS A 45 13.24 -14.35 15.07
CA LYS A 45 12.53 -13.14 14.65
C LYS A 45 13.45 -11.93 14.44
N ARG A 46 14.46 -11.76 15.29
CA ARG A 46 15.48 -10.70 15.16
C ARG A 46 16.23 -10.78 13.83
N THR A 47 16.57 -12.00 13.42
CA THR A 47 17.23 -12.31 12.14
C THR A 47 16.31 -12.01 10.95
N VAL A 48 15.03 -12.40 11.03
CA VAL A 48 14.03 -12.06 9.99
C VAL A 48 13.88 -10.54 9.82
N VAL A 49 13.82 -9.79 10.92
CA VAL A 49 13.73 -8.33 10.90
C VAL A 49 15.00 -7.71 10.30
N ARG A 50 16.19 -8.23 10.66
CA ARG A 50 17.46 -7.78 10.11
C ARG A 50 17.53 -7.97 8.59
N HIS A 51 17.28 -9.18 8.10
CA HIS A 51 17.27 -9.47 6.65
C HIS A 51 16.22 -8.63 5.91
N SER A 52 15.04 -8.43 6.51
CA SER A 52 14.01 -7.55 5.92
C SER A 52 14.49 -6.11 5.80
N ARG A 53 15.29 -5.62 6.76
CA ARG A 53 15.86 -4.27 6.74
C ARG A 53 16.99 -4.16 5.71
N GLU A 54 17.90 -5.12 5.66
CA GLU A 54 19.00 -5.19 4.68
C GLU A 54 18.44 -5.21 3.26
N ARG A 55 17.49 -6.11 2.99
CA ARG A 55 16.77 -6.16 1.71
C ARG A 55 16.11 -4.83 1.36
N MET A 56 15.53 -4.11 2.33
CA MET A 56 14.92 -2.80 2.09
C MET A 56 15.96 -1.75 1.68
N ILE A 57 17.13 -1.74 2.33
CA ILE A 57 18.23 -0.80 2.03
C ILE A 57 18.76 -1.05 0.62
N GLU A 58 19.04 -2.30 0.28
CA GLU A 58 19.50 -2.70 -1.05
C GLU A 58 18.48 -2.28 -2.14
N ASN A 59 17.19 -2.53 -1.89
CA ASN A 59 16.13 -2.11 -2.80
C ASN A 59 16.08 -0.59 -2.99
N LEU A 60 16.32 0.20 -1.95
CA LEU A 60 16.33 1.66 -2.11
C LEU A 60 17.42 2.16 -3.05
N MET A 61 18.57 1.47 -3.07
CA MET A 61 19.70 1.80 -3.93
C MET A 61 19.46 1.34 -5.38
N ASN A 62 18.93 0.13 -5.56
CA ASN A 62 18.99 -0.56 -6.85
C ASN A 62 17.63 -0.69 -7.56
N ALA A 63 16.51 -0.55 -6.86
CA ALA A 63 15.20 -0.68 -7.49
C ALA A 63 14.81 0.57 -8.29
N PRO A 64 14.02 0.43 -9.37
CA PRO A 64 13.33 1.54 -10.01
C PRO A 64 12.61 2.42 -8.98
N LYS A 65 12.72 3.72 -9.18
CA LYS A 65 12.19 4.75 -8.27
C LYS A 65 10.77 5.12 -8.68
N ILE A 66 9.87 5.22 -7.71
CA ILE A 66 8.55 5.82 -7.88
C ILE A 66 8.47 7.02 -6.96
N CYS A 67 8.30 8.20 -7.55
CA CYS A 67 8.09 9.45 -6.82
C CYS A 67 6.60 9.76 -6.77
N ILE A 68 6.13 10.15 -5.59
CA ILE A 68 4.75 10.53 -5.32
C ILE A 68 4.75 12.01 -4.98
N ASP A 69 4.24 12.81 -5.89
CA ASP A 69 4.21 14.25 -5.72
C ASP A 69 3.13 14.68 -4.71
N CYS A 70 3.57 15.30 -3.63
CA CYS A 70 2.72 15.82 -2.56
C CYS A 70 2.52 17.34 -2.66
N SER A 71 2.98 18.00 -3.74
CA SER A 71 2.84 19.46 -3.96
C SER A 71 1.39 19.96 -3.90
N PHE A 72 0.42 19.07 -4.14
CA PHE A 72 -1.02 19.36 -4.12
C PHE A 72 -1.66 19.33 -2.71
N GLU A 73 -0.86 19.27 -1.64
CA GLU A 73 -1.39 19.24 -0.26
C GLU A 73 -2.36 20.38 0.05
N SER A 74 -2.04 21.59 -0.41
CA SER A 74 -2.84 22.79 -0.18
C SER A 74 -4.24 22.72 -0.83
N LEU A 75 -4.38 21.92 -1.89
CA LEU A 75 -5.65 21.70 -2.59
C LEU A 75 -6.50 20.59 -1.93
N MET A 76 -5.92 19.80 -1.03
CA MET A 76 -6.65 18.72 -0.37
C MET A 76 -7.49 19.25 0.80
N SER A 77 -8.70 18.74 0.94
CA SER A 77 -9.46 18.84 2.19
C SER A 77 -8.83 17.98 3.30
N PRO A 78 -9.17 18.21 4.59
CA PRO A 78 -8.72 17.33 5.69
C PRO A 78 -9.08 15.85 5.49
N LYS A 79 -10.25 15.59 4.87
CA LYS A 79 -10.70 14.23 4.55
C LYS A 79 -9.83 13.60 3.48
N GLU A 80 -9.47 14.35 2.43
CA GLU A 80 -8.61 13.87 1.35
C GLU A 80 -7.19 13.59 1.84
N ARG A 81 -6.59 14.46 2.67
CA ARG A 81 -5.30 14.17 3.33
C ARG A 81 -5.34 12.87 4.12
N SER A 82 -6.41 12.65 4.88
CA SER A 82 -6.61 11.40 5.64
C SER A 82 -6.74 10.18 4.73
N LYS A 83 -7.40 10.33 3.57
CA LYS A 83 -7.52 9.27 2.57
C LYS A 83 -6.19 9.00 1.87
N PHE A 84 -5.45 10.02 1.49
CA PHE A 84 -4.09 9.89 0.96
C PHE A 84 -3.22 9.09 1.92
N ALA A 85 -3.13 9.50 3.19
CA ALA A 85 -2.31 8.81 4.19
C ALA A 85 -2.67 7.32 4.31
N GLN A 86 -3.98 7.00 4.29
CA GLN A 86 -4.44 5.62 4.30
C GLN A 86 -4.09 4.85 3.02
N GLN A 87 -4.18 5.48 1.85
CA GLN A 87 -3.79 4.87 0.58
C GLN A 87 -2.28 4.64 0.54
N PHE A 88 -1.47 5.63 0.90
CA PHE A 88 -0.02 5.50 0.99
C PHE A 88 0.40 4.39 1.95
N CYS A 89 -0.21 4.30 3.14
CA CYS A 89 0.07 3.19 4.09
C CYS A 89 -0.11 1.82 3.45
N ARG A 90 -1.20 1.62 2.70
CA ARG A 90 -1.50 0.37 2.01
C ARG A 90 -0.50 0.11 0.89
N ALA A 91 -0.18 1.15 0.13
CA ALA A 91 0.79 1.10 -0.96
C ALA A 91 2.18 0.68 -0.45
N TYR A 92 2.69 1.36 0.59
CA TYR A 92 3.97 1.04 1.21
C TYR A 92 3.99 -0.36 1.81
N GLY A 93 2.91 -0.79 2.48
CA GLY A 93 2.79 -2.15 3.00
C GLY A 93 2.87 -3.22 1.91
N ALA A 94 2.12 -3.03 0.82
CA ALA A 94 2.15 -3.92 -0.35
C ALA A 94 3.56 -3.96 -0.99
N ASN A 95 4.18 -2.79 -1.15
CA ASN A 95 5.54 -2.68 -1.68
C ASN A 95 6.55 -3.43 -0.80
N LYS A 96 6.55 -3.19 0.52
CA LYS A 96 7.46 -3.85 1.47
C LYS A 96 7.35 -5.39 1.46
N SER A 97 6.15 -5.89 1.18
CA SER A 97 5.87 -7.33 1.09
C SER A 97 6.13 -7.93 -0.29
N SER A 98 6.36 -7.12 -1.32
CA SER A 98 6.63 -7.59 -2.68
C SER A 98 8.00 -8.29 -2.77
N PRO A 99 8.13 -9.35 -3.60
CA PRO A 99 9.44 -9.91 -3.95
C PRO A 99 10.29 -8.91 -4.76
N GLU A 100 9.65 -8.06 -5.56
CA GLU A 100 10.30 -7.03 -6.38
C GLU A 100 9.74 -5.63 -6.04
N PRO A 101 10.16 -5.02 -4.93
CA PRO A 101 9.65 -3.73 -4.51
C PRO A 101 10.24 -2.57 -5.35
N PHE A 102 9.53 -1.45 -5.38
CA PHE A 102 10.05 -0.17 -5.85
C PHE A 102 10.72 0.61 -4.72
N SER A 103 11.64 1.50 -5.10
CA SER A 103 12.14 2.55 -4.22
C SER A 103 11.10 3.68 -4.19
N LEU A 104 10.30 3.77 -3.12
CA LEU A 104 9.18 4.73 -3.02
C LEU A 104 9.63 6.04 -2.38
N HIS A 105 9.34 7.17 -3.04
CA HIS A 105 9.67 8.52 -2.57
C HIS A 105 8.44 9.41 -2.49
N LEU A 106 8.37 10.24 -1.45
CA LEU A 106 7.39 11.32 -1.33
C LEU A 106 8.12 12.62 -1.62
N THR A 107 7.74 13.33 -2.69
CA THR A 107 8.34 14.60 -3.09
C THR A 107 7.43 15.75 -2.66
N ASN A 108 7.99 16.94 -2.44
CA ASN A 108 7.23 18.11 -1.95
C ASN A 108 6.43 17.79 -0.67
N PHE A 109 7.00 16.97 0.21
CA PHE A 109 6.34 16.46 1.42
C PHE A 109 7.10 16.89 2.66
N SER A 110 6.42 17.53 3.60
CA SER A 110 6.98 17.83 4.92
C SER A 110 6.36 16.92 5.99
N MET A 111 7.17 16.48 6.95
CA MET A 111 6.67 15.74 8.11
C MET A 111 5.78 16.64 8.98
N GLU A 112 6.08 17.92 9.07
CA GLU A 112 5.42 18.90 9.92
C GLU A 112 4.08 19.37 9.30
N SER A 113 3.90 19.16 8.00
CA SER A 113 2.67 19.49 7.26
C SER A 113 1.42 18.77 7.78
N ALA A 114 0.23 19.24 7.39
CA ALA A 114 -1.04 18.62 7.76
C ALA A 114 -1.17 17.21 7.15
N LEU A 115 -0.61 16.99 5.96
CA LEU A 115 -0.50 15.69 5.33
C LEU A 115 0.46 14.78 6.10
N GLY A 116 1.61 15.31 6.52
CA GLY A 116 2.59 14.61 7.35
C GLY A 116 2.04 14.14 8.69
N VAL A 117 1.26 15.01 9.36
CA VAL A 117 0.49 14.65 10.56
C VAL A 117 -0.49 13.52 10.28
N CYS A 118 -1.27 13.59 9.19
CA CYS A 118 -2.19 12.52 8.81
C CYS A 118 -1.43 11.19 8.57
N CYS A 119 -0.29 11.24 7.90
CA CYS A 119 0.56 10.08 7.64
C CYS A 119 1.04 9.43 8.94
N ARG A 120 1.56 10.19 9.90
CA ARG A 120 1.94 9.65 11.22
C ARG A 120 0.78 9.03 11.99
N GLN A 121 -0.39 9.68 11.96
CA GLN A 121 -1.57 9.19 12.67
C GLN A 121 -2.14 7.90 12.06
N LYS A 122 -2.04 7.74 10.73
CA LYS A 122 -2.61 6.59 10.01
C LYS A 122 -1.62 5.44 9.81
N CYS A 123 -0.34 5.74 9.70
CA CYS A 123 0.71 4.77 9.42
C CYS A 123 1.57 4.61 10.67
N SER A 124 1.38 3.51 11.41
CA SER A 124 2.24 3.22 12.57
C SER A 124 3.68 3.05 12.10
N GLY A 125 4.61 3.74 12.77
CA GLY A 125 6.02 3.70 12.43
C GLY A 125 6.38 4.49 11.17
N PHE A 126 5.56 5.46 10.75
CA PHE A 126 5.77 6.24 9.52
C PHE A 126 7.16 6.88 9.45
N GLU A 127 7.65 7.37 10.59
CA GLU A 127 8.99 7.95 10.76
C GLU A 127 10.13 6.97 10.40
N ASN A 128 9.83 5.66 10.38
CA ASN A 128 10.77 4.62 10.00
C ASN A 128 10.63 4.19 8.54
N TYR A 129 9.74 4.80 7.76
CA TYR A 129 9.55 4.45 6.36
C TYR A 129 10.76 4.93 5.57
N LYS A 130 11.54 3.98 5.04
CA LYS A 130 12.74 4.28 4.27
C LYS A 130 12.34 4.55 2.82
N GLY A 131 12.84 5.64 2.25
CA GLY A 131 12.48 6.10 0.92
C GLY A 131 11.66 7.40 0.89
N ALA A 132 11.09 7.89 1.99
CA ALA A 132 10.35 9.18 2.01
C ALA A 132 11.26 10.44 1.91
N SER A 133 12.40 10.34 1.21
CA SER A 133 13.40 11.40 1.12
C SER A 133 12.94 12.50 0.15
N LEU A 134 12.94 13.72 0.67
CA LEU A 134 12.55 14.99 0.04
C LEU A 134 13.48 15.41 -1.13
N ALA A 135 14.69 14.87 -1.21
CA ALA A 135 15.83 15.56 -1.83
C ALA A 135 16.17 15.20 -3.29
N ALA A 136 15.25 14.70 -4.13
CA ALA A 136 15.66 14.24 -5.48
C ALA A 136 14.64 14.40 -6.62
N ALA A 137 13.85 15.48 -6.68
CA ALA A 137 12.94 15.65 -7.82
C ALA A 137 12.58 17.11 -8.17
N ASN A 138 13.49 18.08 -7.98
CA ASN A 138 13.17 19.47 -8.34
C ASN A 138 13.68 19.92 -9.71
N ASP A 139 14.37 19.07 -10.48
CA ASP A 139 14.97 19.49 -11.77
C ASP A 139 15.00 18.38 -12.84
N ILE A 140 13.91 17.62 -12.97
CA ILE A 140 13.81 16.61 -14.03
C ILE A 140 12.60 16.93 -14.91
N ALA A 141 12.84 17.15 -16.20
CA ALA A 141 11.80 17.12 -17.21
C ALA A 141 11.31 15.67 -17.32
N ILE A 142 10.13 15.38 -16.75
CA ILE A 142 9.58 14.03 -16.69
C ILE A 142 8.55 13.85 -17.80
N GLU A 143 8.79 12.88 -18.68
CA GLU A 143 7.78 12.42 -19.64
C GLU A 143 6.60 11.76 -18.91
N SER A 144 5.38 12.11 -19.33
CA SER A 144 4.16 11.52 -18.75
C SER A 144 3.71 10.30 -19.56
N ALA A 145 3.36 9.22 -18.87
CA ALA A 145 2.79 8.02 -19.47
C ALA A 145 1.48 7.62 -18.77
N ARG A 146 0.56 6.98 -19.52
CA ARG A 146 -0.67 6.39 -18.98
C ARG A 146 -0.53 4.88 -18.88
N LEU A 147 -1.16 4.28 -17.86
CA LEU A 147 -1.34 2.83 -17.81
C LEU A 147 -2.12 2.39 -19.06
N PRO A 148 -1.77 1.25 -19.69
CA PRO A 148 -2.40 0.79 -20.93
C PRO A 148 -3.77 0.12 -20.68
N LEU A 149 -4.62 0.79 -19.91
CA LEU A 149 -5.95 0.34 -19.50
C LEU A 149 -6.93 0.25 -20.67
N GLU A 150 -6.78 1.10 -21.69
CA GLU A 150 -7.58 1.03 -22.92
C GLU A 150 -7.34 -0.27 -23.69
N LYS A 151 -6.09 -0.77 -23.67
CA LYS A 151 -5.70 -1.98 -24.41
C LYS A 151 -5.87 -3.28 -23.62
N PHE A 152 -5.54 -3.26 -22.33
CA PHE A 152 -5.51 -4.48 -21.52
C PHE A 152 -6.44 -4.45 -20.31
N GLY A 153 -7.09 -3.32 -20.05
CA GLY A 153 -8.05 -3.19 -18.96
C GLY A 153 -9.40 -3.86 -19.28
N PRO A 154 -10.33 -3.87 -18.31
CA PRO A 154 -11.68 -4.40 -18.50
C PRO A 154 -12.41 -3.69 -19.64
N GLN A 155 -13.32 -4.42 -20.32
CA GLN A 155 -14.10 -3.89 -21.44
C GLN A 155 -14.87 -2.61 -21.06
N GLY A 156 -14.92 -1.65 -21.98
CA GLY A 156 -15.61 -0.37 -21.79
C GLY A 156 -14.84 0.62 -20.91
N TRP A 157 -13.53 0.46 -20.75
CA TRP A 157 -12.64 1.48 -20.21
C TRP A 157 -12.47 2.63 -21.20
N GLY A 158 -12.62 3.87 -20.75
CA GLY A 158 -12.49 5.05 -21.61
C GLY A 158 -13.34 6.23 -21.16
N ALA A 159 -13.11 7.40 -21.75
CA ALA A 159 -13.72 8.67 -21.35
C ALA A 159 -15.26 8.66 -21.35
N ALA A 160 -15.87 7.85 -22.22
CA ALA A 160 -17.33 7.69 -22.30
C ALA A 160 -17.95 6.99 -21.07
N ASN A 161 -17.16 6.22 -20.30
CA ASN A 161 -17.64 5.49 -19.14
C ASN A 161 -17.26 6.20 -17.84
N LYS A 162 -18.19 6.96 -17.24
CA LYS A 162 -17.95 7.72 -15.99
C LYS A 162 -17.41 6.87 -14.83
N THR A 163 -17.72 5.57 -14.80
CA THR A 163 -17.18 4.66 -13.77
C THR A 163 -15.76 4.22 -14.12
N LYS A 164 -15.47 3.95 -15.39
CA LYS A 164 -14.17 3.45 -15.89
C LYS A 164 -13.30 4.55 -16.55
N SER A 165 -13.56 5.81 -16.23
CA SER A 165 -12.76 6.97 -16.63
C SER A 165 -12.10 7.69 -15.45
N SER A 166 -12.42 7.28 -14.22
CA SER A 166 -11.91 7.93 -13.01
C SER A 166 -10.43 7.63 -12.77
N ALA A 167 -9.68 8.63 -12.30
CA ALA A 167 -8.33 8.45 -11.79
C ALA A 167 -8.28 7.34 -10.73
N LEU A 168 -7.27 6.47 -10.84
CA LEU A 168 -7.08 5.37 -9.90
C LEU A 168 -6.43 5.87 -8.61
N PRO A 169 -6.84 5.36 -7.43
CA PRO A 169 -6.15 5.61 -6.18
C PRO A 169 -4.69 5.15 -6.24
N ILE A 170 -3.80 5.88 -5.57
CA ILE A 170 -2.35 5.62 -5.64
C ILE A 170 -1.97 4.20 -5.22
N ASN A 171 -2.66 3.65 -4.23
CA ASN A 171 -2.41 2.29 -3.77
C ASN A 171 -2.79 1.23 -4.83
N ILE A 172 -3.78 1.53 -5.68
CA ILE A 172 -4.18 0.63 -6.78
C ILE A 172 -3.16 0.71 -7.90
N VAL A 173 -2.74 1.92 -8.28
CA VAL A 173 -1.68 2.12 -9.28
C VAL A 173 -0.41 1.37 -8.88
N LEU A 174 0.06 1.52 -7.64
CA LEU A 174 1.25 0.83 -7.18
C LEU A 174 1.08 -0.69 -7.17
N SER A 175 -0.08 -1.20 -6.76
CA SER A 175 -0.35 -2.65 -6.74
C SER A 175 -0.33 -3.24 -8.16
N ILE A 176 -0.88 -2.52 -9.14
CA ILE A 176 -0.79 -2.87 -10.56
C ILE A 176 0.68 -2.91 -11.01
N LEU A 177 1.45 -1.86 -10.72
CA LEU A 177 2.86 -1.78 -11.13
C LEU A 177 3.71 -2.89 -10.50
N LEU A 178 3.46 -3.23 -9.23
CA LEU A 178 4.12 -4.35 -8.55
C LEU A 178 3.78 -5.69 -9.23
N SER A 179 2.50 -5.92 -9.54
CA SER A 179 2.06 -7.14 -10.21
C SER A 179 2.61 -7.25 -11.64
N TYR A 180 2.61 -6.15 -12.38
CA TYR A 180 3.23 -6.11 -13.71
C TYR A 180 4.74 -6.35 -13.62
N ARG A 181 5.43 -5.79 -12.63
CA ARG A 181 6.87 -6.01 -12.47
C ARG A 181 7.19 -7.50 -12.31
N GLN A 182 6.41 -8.20 -11.48
CA GLN A 182 6.57 -9.61 -11.17
C GLN A 182 6.21 -10.55 -12.33
N HIS A 183 5.22 -10.20 -13.15
CA HIS A 183 4.66 -11.10 -14.15
C HIS A 183 4.85 -10.67 -15.60
N LYS A 184 5.24 -9.41 -15.82
CA LYS A 184 5.31 -8.75 -17.13
C LYS A 184 4.02 -8.87 -17.95
N ASP A 185 2.88 -8.91 -17.25
CA ASP A 185 1.55 -9.10 -17.83
C ASP A 185 0.58 -8.03 -17.33
N TRP A 186 0.15 -7.16 -18.24
CA TRP A 186 -0.80 -6.09 -17.94
C TRP A 186 -2.21 -6.59 -17.64
N ARG A 187 -2.69 -7.63 -18.34
CA ARG A 187 -4.04 -8.17 -18.13
C ARG A 187 -4.15 -8.74 -16.73
N LYS A 188 -3.20 -9.62 -16.37
CA LYS A 188 -3.12 -10.19 -15.02
C LYS A 188 -2.99 -9.11 -13.94
N ALA A 189 -2.16 -8.09 -14.17
CA ALA A 189 -2.00 -7.00 -13.23
C ALA A 189 -3.30 -6.22 -13.01
N PHE A 190 -4.07 -5.95 -14.07
CA PHE A 190 -5.35 -5.25 -13.97
C PHE A 190 -6.44 -6.11 -13.34
N GLU A 191 -6.61 -7.37 -13.75
CA GLU A 191 -7.60 -8.29 -13.20
C GLU A 191 -7.40 -8.52 -11.70
N THR A 192 -6.15 -8.65 -11.26
CA THR A 192 -5.83 -8.94 -9.87
C THR A 192 -6.05 -7.72 -8.96
N ASN A 193 -5.74 -6.51 -9.45
CA ASN A 193 -5.60 -5.33 -8.59
C ASN A 193 -6.70 -4.28 -8.76
N LEU A 194 -7.44 -4.28 -9.87
CA LEU A 194 -8.55 -3.35 -10.04
C LEU A 194 -9.72 -3.72 -9.09
N PRO A 195 -10.34 -2.74 -8.42
CA PRO A 195 -11.57 -2.96 -7.69
C PRO A 195 -12.64 -3.66 -8.53
N ARG A 196 -13.39 -4.59 -7.92
CA ARG A 196 -14.48 -5.35 -8.59
C ARG A 196 -15.49 -4.48 -9.36
N ARG A 197 -15.74 -3.25 -8.91
CA ARG A 197 -16.63 -2.30 -9.60
C ARG A 197 -16.17 -1.93 -11.02
N PHE A 198 -14.89 -2.10 -11.33
CA PHE A 198 -14.34 -1.84 -12.66
C PHE A 198 -14.27 -3.10 -13.53
N GLN A 199 -14.41 -4.28 -12.93
CA GLN A 199 -14.36 -5.57 -13.61
C GLN A 199 -15.70 -5.95 -14.26
N ARG A 200 -16.80 -5.31 -13.83
CA ARG A 200 -18.13 -5.47 -14.39
C ARG A 200 -18.36 -4.53 -15.55
#